data_AF-A0A7K0J327-F1
#
_entry.id   AF-A0A7K0J327-F1
#
_cell.length_a   1.000
_cell.length_b   1.000
_cell.length_c   1.000
_cell.angle_alpha   90.00
_cell.angle_beta   90.00
_cell.angle_gamma   90.00
#
_symmetry.space_group_name_H-M   'P 1'
#
loop_
_entity.id
_entity.type
_entity.pdbx_description
1 polymer ?
#
loop_
_entity_poly.entity_id
_entity_poly.type
_entity_poly.pdbx_seq_one_letter_code
_entity_poly.pdbx_strand_id
1 'polypeptide(L)'
;MAFSQNQFDKITLLAKNYGATRLILFGSALDNPETARDIDLACDGVPGWKLYELAARLEEEINAPLDLVPLTPPNRFTQLIERRGRRLI
;
A
#
# COMPACT_ATOMS: atom_id res chain seq x y z
N MET A 1 -6.23 -15.71 2.33
CA MET A 1 -7.10 -15.04 1.34
C MET A 1 -6.18 -14.66 0.21
N ALA A 2 -6.51 -14.98 -1.04
CA ALA A 2 -5.69 -14.56 -2.16
C ALA A 2 -6.03 -13.12 -2.54
N PHE A 3 -5.05 -12.20 -2.50
CA PHE A 3 -5.26 -10.84 -2.99
C PHE A 3 -5.47 -10.86 -4.50
N SER A 4 -6.65 -10.41 -4.93
CA SER A 4 -7.06 -10.43 -6.33
C SER A 4 -6.70 -9.13 -7.05
N GLN A 5 -6.60 -9.18 -8.38
CA GLN A 5 -6.37 -7.97 -9.19
C GLN A 5 -7.42 -6.88 -8.93
N ASN A 6 -8.68 -7.26 -8.72
CA ASN A 6 -9.76 -6.33 -8.41
C ASN A 6 -9.53 -5.57 -7.08
N GLN A 7 -8.95 -6.21 -6.07
CA GLN A 7 -8.58 -5.53 -4.82
C GLN A 7 -7.45 -4.51 -5.07
N PHE A 8 -6.43 -4.86 -5.85
CA PHE A 8 -5.37 -3.91 -6.21
C PHE A 8 -5.89 -2.70 -6.99
N ASP A 9 -6.87 -2.90 -7.86
CA ASP A 9 -7.50 -1.82 -8.62
C ASP A 9 -8.26 -0.86 -7.69
N LYS A 10 -9.02 -1.40 -6.72
CA LYS A 10 -9.71 -0.62 -5.68
C LYS A 10 -8.74 0.17 -4.80
N ILE A 11 -7.67 -0.48 -4.33
CA ILE A 11 -6.60 0.15 -3.54
C ILE A 11 -6.02 1.33 -4.31
N THR A 12 -5.66 1.11 -5.58
CA THR A 12 -5.04 2.12 -6.44
C THR A 12 -5.99 3.30 -6.66
N LEU A 13 -7.27 3.04 -6.94
CA LEU A 13 -8.26 4.09 -7.14
C LEU A 13 -8.45 4.94 -5.89
N LEU A 14 -8.61 4.30 -4.72
CA LEU A 14 -8.80 5.01 -3.45
C LEU A 14 -7.56 5.82 -3.08
N ALA A 15 -6.36 5.26 -3.22
CA ALA A 15 -5.12 5.97 -2.95
C ALA A 15 -4.96 7.22 -3.85
N LYS A 16 -5.28 7.12 -5.15
CA LYS A 16 -5.28 8.28 -6.06
C LYS A 16 -6.25 9.37 -5.61
N ASN A 17 -7.46 9.00 -5.16
CA ASN A 17 -8.45 9.95 -4.66
C ASN A 17 -7.97 10.69 -3.40
N TYR A 18 -7.11 10.06 -2.60
CA TYR A 18 -6.45 10.68 -1.44
C TYR A 18 -5.23 11.54 -1.80
N GLY A 19 -4.83 11.58 -3.08
CA GLY A 19 -3.68 12.33 -3.56
C GLY A 19 -2.37 11.55 -3.59
N ALA A 20 -2.40 10.22 -3.49
CA ALA A 20 -1.20 9.41 -3.60
C ALA A 20 -0.56 9.58 -4.98
N THR A 21 0.72 9.93 -4.98
CA THR A 21 1.55 10.10 -6.19
C THR A 21 2.41 8.88 -6.48
N ARG A 22 2.66 8.07 -5.44
CA ARG A 22 3.38 6.80 -5.51
C ARG A 22 2.71 5.81 -4.58
N LEU A 23 2.54 4.58 -5.05
CA LEU A 23 2.07 3.47 -4.23
C LEU A 23 2.81 2.20 -4.62
N ILE A 24 3.40 1.52 -3.65
CA ILE A 24 4.27 0.37 -3.86
C ILE A 24 3.80 -0.76 -2.95
N LEU A 25 3.48 -1.91 -3.55
CA LEU A 25 3.27 -3.16 -2.84
C LEU A 25 4.61 -3.77 -2.46
N PHE A 26 4.78 -4.15 -1.20
CA PHE A 26 5.95 -4.89 -0.74
C PHE A 26 5.54 -6.03 0.21
N GLY A 27 6.52 -6.63 0.88
CA GLY A 27 6.27 -7.65 1.90
C GLY A 27 5.73 -8.96 1.34
N SER A 28 5.01 -9.71 2.16
CA SER A 28 4.65 -11.10 1.85
C SER A 28 3.62 -11.23 0.72
N ALA A 29 2.76 -10.22 0.56
CA ALA A 29 1.75 -10.13 -0.50
C ALA A 29 2.36 -9.96 -1.89
N LEU A 30 3.62 -9.51 -1.98
CA LEU A 30 4.35 -9.43 -3.26
C LEU A 30 4.74 -10.81 -3.79
N ASP A 31 5.27 -11.67 -2.92
CA ASP A 31 5.84 -12.97 -3.31
C ASP A 31 4.78 -14.09 -3.27
N ASN A 32 3.89 -14.08 -2.28
CA ASN A 32 2.90 -15.14 -2.06
C ASN A 32 1.52 -14.55 -1.72
N PRO A 33 0.85 -13.91 -2.70
CA PRO A 33 -0.44 -13.25 -2.49
C PRO A 33 -1.56 -14.20 -2.02
N GLU A 34 -1.46 -15.50 -2.29
CA GLU A 34 -2.47 -16.49 -1.88
C GLU A 34 -2.46 -16.81 -0.38
N THR A 35 -1.27 -16.72 0.24
CA THR A 35 -1.05 -17.06 1.65
C THR A 35 -0.84 -15.85 2.54
N ALA A 36 -0.67 -14.66 1.95
CA ALA A 36 -0.52 -13.42 2.68
C ALA A 36 -1.75 -13.16 3.58
N ARG A 37 -1.49 -12.63 4.77
CA ARG A 37 -2.52 -12.35 5.79
C ARG A 37 -2.86 -10.87 5.85
N ASP A 38 -1.95 -10.04 5.39
CA ASP A 38 -1.94 -8.60 5.39
C ASP A 38 -1.41 -8.07 4.04
N ILE A 39 -1.66 -6.79 3.77
CA ILE A 39 -1.05 -6.07 2.65
C ILE A 39 -0.08 -5.03 3.19
N ASP A 40 1.18 -5.11 2.78
CA ASP A 40 2.16 -4.06 3.01
C ASP A 40 2.21 -3.08 1.82
N LEU A 41 1.90 -1.81 2.08
CA LEU A 41 1.92 -0.75 1.09
C LEU A 41 2.81 0.40 1.54
N ALA A 42 3.58 0.97 0.61
CA ALA A 42 4.30 2.22 0.82
C ALA A 42 3.72 3.32 -0.07
N CYS A 43 3.47 4.48 0.51
CA CYS A 43 2.73 5.58 -0.14
C CYS A 43 3.48 6.91 -0.03
N ASP A 44 3.36 7.73 -1.07
CA ASP A 44 3.81 9.12 -1.06
C ASP A 44 2.71 10.06 -1.61
N GLY A 45 2.78 11.34 -1.26
CA GLY A 45 1.83 12.37 -1.70
C GLY A 45 0.61 12.56 -0.80
N VAL A 46 0.40 11.68 0.20
CA VAL A 46 -0.66 11.83 1.20
C VAL A 46 -0.06 12.36 2.51
N PRO A 47 -0.32 13.63 2.88
CA PRO A 47 0.38 14.28 3.99
C PRO A 47 -0.28 14.02 5.35
N GLY A 48 0.56 13.92 6.39
CA GLY A 48 0.15 13.97 7.79
C GLY A 48 -0.92 12.94 8.15
N TRP A 49 -1.96 13.39 8.86
CA TRP A 49 -3.01 12.52 9.38
C TRP A 49 -3.87 11.83 8.30
N LYS A 50 -3.90 12.37 7.07
CA LYS A 50 -4.64 11.74 5.95
C LYS A 50 -4.07 10.39 5.55
N LEU A 51 -2.80 10.11 5.86
CA LEU A 51 -2.20 8.80 5.60
C LEU A 51 -2.88 7.72 6.43
N TYR A 52 -3.13 7.99 7.71
CA TYR A 52 -3.82 7.05 8.61
C TYR A 52 -5.29 6.88 8.24
N GLU A 53 -5.94 7.96 7.80
CA GLU A 53 -7.30 7.88 7.25
C GLU A 53 -7.34 6.99 6.01
N LEU A 54 -6.40 7.17 5.07
CA LEU A 54 -6.26 6.32 3.90
C LEU A 54 -6.04 4.85 4.31
N ALA A 55 -5.16 4.57 5.28
CA ALA A 55 -4.91 3.22 5.77
C ALA A 55 -6.22 2.55 6.25
N ALA A 56 -6.97 3.22 7.13
CA ALA A 56 -8.23 2.70 7.64
C ALA A 56 -9.26 2.46 6.53
N ARG A 57 -9.36 3.38 5.56
CA ARG A 57 -10.27 3.22 4.40
C ARG A 57 -9.87 2.07 3.50
N LEU A 58 -8.57 1.85 3.31
CA LEU A 58 -8.09 0.71 2.53
C LEU A 58 -8.41 -0.61 3.23
N GLU A 59 -8.18 -0.71 4.54
CA GLU A 59 -8.54 -1.90 5.34
C GLU A 59 -10.03 -2.22 5.25
N GLU A 60 -10.90 -1.21 5.38
CA GLU A 60 -12.35 -1.34 5.21
C GLU A 60 -12.72 -1.87 3.81
N GLU A 61 -12.12 -1.30 2.76
CA GLU A 61 -12.44 -1.62 1.36
C GLU A 61 -11.98 -3.04 0.95
N ILE A 62 -10.85 -3.50 1.48
CA ILE A 62 -10.30 -4.82 1.15
C ILE A 62 -10.71 -5.91 2.13
N ASN A 63 -11.26 -5.52 3.30
CA ASN A 63 -11.62 -6.39 4.41
C ASN A 63 -10.46 -7.30 4.87
N ALA A 64 -9.27 -6.72 5.01
CA ALA A 64 -8.05 -7.40 5.46
C ALA A 64 -7.10 -6.39 6.15
N PRO A 65 -6.24 -6.84 7.07
CA PRO A 65 -5.22 -6.00 7.69
C PRO A 65 -4.27 -5.36 6.66
N LEU A 66 -3.87 -4.12 6.89
CA LEU A 66 -2.98 -3.38 5.98
C LEU A 66 -1.98 -2.51 6.73
N ASP A 67 -0.72 -2.63 6.34
CA ASP A 67 0.37 -1.79 6.83
C ASP A 67 0.70 -0.73 5.78
N LEU A 68 0.45 0.55 6.12
CA LEU A 68 0.74 1.69 5.23
C LEU A 68 1.94 2.49 5.75
N VAL A 69 3.02 2.52 4.95
CA VAL A 69 4.28 3.19 5.29
C VAL A 69 4.46 4.47 4.45
N PRO A 70 4.76 5.63 5.05
CA PRO A 70 5.12 6.82 4.29
C PRO A 70 6.51 6.66 3.64
N LEU A 71 6.62 6.99 2.35
CA LEU A 71 7.90 6.99 1.64
C LEU A 71 8.77 8.23 1.96
N THR A 72 8.14 9.32 2.42
CA THR A 72 8.78 10.59 2.74
C THR A 72 8.69 10.90 4.24
N PRO A 73 9.80 11.26 4.91
CA PRO A 73 11.16 11.37 4.39
C PRO A 73 11.81 10.01 4.10
N PRO A 74 12.72 9.93 3.11
CA PRO A 74 13.35 8.66 2.74
C PRO A 74 14.28 8.16 3.85
N ASN A 75 14.30 6.84 4.04
CA ASN A 75 15.21 6.15 4.95
C ASN A 75 15.68 4.83 4.30
N ARG A 76 16.57 4.09 4.98
CA ARG A 76 17.11 2.82 4.44
C ARG A 76 16.02 1.79 4.13
N PHE A 77 14.94 1.76 4.90
CA PHE A 77 13.82 0.86 4.70
C PHE A 77 12.97 1.28 3.50
N THR A 78 12.60 2.56 3.37
CA THR A 78 11.82 3.02 2.21
C THR A 78 12.60 2.90 0.90
N GLN A 79 13.92 3.11 0.91
CA GLN A 79 14.78 2.86 -0.24
C GLN A 79 14.83 1.37 -0.65
N LEU A 80 14.76 0.45 0.32
CA LEU A 80 14.69 -0.98 0.04
C LEU A 80 13.35 -1.35 -0.59
N ILE A 81 12.25 -0.79 -0.06
CA ILE A 81 10.90 -0.93 -0.62
C ILE A 81 10.87 -0.44 -2.07
N GLU A 82 11.39 0.77 -2.34
CA GLU A 82 11.42 1.32 -3.70
C GLU A 82 12.21 0.46 -4.69
N ARG A 83 13.24 -0.26 -4.25
CA ARG A 83 14.05 -1.13 -5.11
C ARG A 83 13.46 -2.51 -5.37
N ARG A 84 12.70 -3.07 -4.42
CA ARG A 84 12.22 -4.46 -4.48
C ARG A 84 10.71 -4.59 -4.64
N GLY A 85 9.95 -3.57 -4.27
CA GLY A 85 8.50 -3.58 -4.33
C GLY A 85 7.95 -3.44 -5.74
N ARG A 86 6.68 -3.79 -5.90
CA ARG A 86 5.92 -3.62 -7.14
C ARG A 86 5.16 -2.30 -7.11
N ARG A 87 5.41 -1.44 -8.09
CA ARG A 87 4.71 -0.16 -8.25
C ARG A 87 3.28 -0.38 -8.73
N LEU A 88 2.32 0.27 -8.05
CA LEU A 88 0.88 0.29 -8.37
C LEU A 88 0.45 1.65 -8.95
N ILE A 89 1.06 2.75 -8.48
CA ILE A 89 0.91 4.14 -8.97
C ILE A 89 2.28 4.71 -9.28
#